data_AF-A0A9E4Q4T9-F1
#
_entry.id   AF-A0A9E4Q4T9-F1
#
_cell.length_a   1.000
_cell.length_b   1.000
_cell.length_c   1.000
_cell.angle_alpha   90.00
_cell.angle_beta   90.00
_cell.angle_gamma   90.00
#
_symmetry.space_group_name_H-M   'P 1'
#
loop_
_entity.id
_entity.type
_entity.pdbx_description
1 polymer ?
#
loop_
_entity_poly.entity_id
_entity_poly.type
_entity_poly.pdbx_seq_one_letter_code
_entity_poly.pdbx_strand_id
1 'polypeptide(L)' 'MKTDTHPKFYNAVVTCSCGNQFNTGSTKPTMRVEV' A
#
# COMPACT_ATOMS: atom_id res chain seq x y z
N MET A 1 5.11 -17.31 -0.08
CA MET A 1 6.30 -16.45 -0.28
C MET A 1 7.41 -17.31 -0.89
N LYS A 2 7.33 -17.59 -2.20
CA LYS A 2 8.50 -18.09 -2.96
C LYS A 2 9.30 -16.85 -3.41
N THR A 3 10.62 -16.93 -3.37
CA THR A 3 11.50 -15.76 -3.54
C THR A 3 11.50 -15.14 -4.93
N ASP A 4 11.11 -15.88 -5.97
CA ASP A 4 11.43 -15.48 -7.36
C ASP A 4 10.26 -14.89 -8.17
N THR A 5 9.01 -15.13 -7.79
CA THR A 5 7.83 -14.71 -8.61
C THR A 5 6.82 -13.85 -7.87
N HIS A 6 7.09 -13.51 -6.60
CA HIS A 6 6.17 -12.70 -5.80
C HIS A 6 6.64 -11.24 -5.70
N PRO A 7 5.77 -10.27 -5.99
CA PRO A 7 6.09 -8.85 -5.82
C PRO A 7 6.43 -8.56 -4.35
N LYS A 8 7.41 -7.69 -4.13
CA LYS A 8 7.80 -7.26 -2.79
C LYS A 8 6.60 -6.63 -2.08
N PHE A 9 6.25 -7.17 -0.93
CA PHE A 9 5.16 -6.67 -0.09
C PHE A 9 5.73 -5.64 0.88
N TYR A 10 5.12 -4.46 0.93
CA TYR A 10 5.50 -3.33 1.75
C TYR A 10 4.36 -2.94 2.66
N ASN A 11 4.68 -2.36 3.82
CA ASN A 11 3.70 -1.61 4.59
C ASN A 11 3.49 -0.28 3.87
N ALA A 12 2.36 -0.16 3.18
CA ALA A 12 1.99 0.98 2.39
C ALA A 12 1.19 1.98 3.22
N VAL A 13 1.49 3.26 3.07
CA VAL A 13 0.69 4.34 3.64
C VAL A 13 -0.31 4.79 2.58
N VAL A 14 -1.60 4.63 2.87
CA VAL A 14 -2.69 5.07 2.01
C VAL A 14 -3.23 6.38 2.54
N THR A 15 -3.19 7.42 1.72
CA THR A 15 -3.78 8.74 2.02
C THR A 15 -5.10 8.88 1.26
N CYS A 16 -6.21 8.95 1.99
CA CYS A 16 -7.55 9.21 1.47
C CYS A 16 -7.77 10.72 1.24
N SER A 17 -8.50 11.07 0.18
CA SER A 17 -9.10 12.40 -0.06
C SER A 17 -9.92 12.90 1.14
N CYS A 18 -10.52 11.97 1.88
CA CYS A 18 -11.28 12.20 3.11
C CYS A 18 -10.42 12.57 4.34
N GLY A 19 -9.10 12.66 4.21
CA GLY A 19 -8.17 13.02 5.30
C GLY A 19 -7.66 11.84 6.13
N ASN A 20 -8.20 10.64 5.90
CA ASN A 20 -7.77 9.44 6.61
C ASN A 20 -6.46 8.89 6.03
N GLN A 21 -5.52 8.55 6.93
CA GLN A 21 -4.29 7.84 6.59
C GLN A 21 -4.31 6.48 7.26
N PHE A 22 -4.23 5.40 6.48
CA PHE A 22 -4.20 4.04 7.03
C PHE A 22 -3.03 3.24 6.45
N ASN A 23 -2.44 2.41 7.31
CA ASN A 23 -1.33 1.55 6.96
C ASN A 23 -1.88 0.21 6.48
N THR A 24 -1.64 -0.12 5.22
CA THR A 24 -2.12 -1.35 4.58
C THR A 24 -0.96 -2.07 3.93
N GLY A 25 -1.00 -3.40 3.95
CA GLY A 25 -0.05 -4.19 3.18
C GLY A 25 -0.29 -4.02 1.68
N SER A 26 0.69 -3.55 0.92
CA SER A 26 0.60 -3.49 -0.54
C SER A 26 1.94 -3.69 -1.22
N THR A 27 1.91 -4.00 -2.50
CA THR A 27 3.10 -4.08 -3.35
C THR A 27 3.66 -2.69 -3.71
N LYS A 28 2.91 -1.62 -3.41
CA LYS A 28 3.31 -0.22 -3.61
C LYS A 28 3.42 0.50 -2.26
N PRO A 29 4.51 1.22 -1.95
CA PRO A 29 4.75 1.83 -0.63
C PRO A 29 3.86 3.04 -0.31
N THR A 30 3.32 3.73 -1.31
CA THR A 30 2.45 4.91 -1.11
C THR A 30 1.31 4.87 -2.11
N MET A 31 0.08 5.05 -1.63
CA MET A 31 -1.10 5.16 -2.48
C MET A 31 -1.96 6.34 -2.05
N ARG A 32 -2.46 7.09 -3.03
CA ARG A 32 -3.45 8.14 -2.82
C ARG A 32 -4.79 7.61 -3.33
N VAL A 33 -5.82 7.68 -2.49
CA VAL A 33 -7.17 7.24 -2.83
C VAL A 33 -8.08 8.45 -2.85
N GLU A 34 -8.75 8.67 -3.97
CA GLU A 34 -9.80 9.66 -4.12
C GLU A 34 -11.13 8.94 -3.95
N VAL A 35 -11.65 8.92 -2.72
CA VAL A 35 -13.01 8.48 -2.41
C VAL A 35 -13.97 9.67 -2.38
#